data_AF-A0A2T1N9Y7-F1
#
_entry.id   AF-A0A2T1N9Y7-F1
#
_cell.length_a   1.000
_cell.length_b   1.000
_cell.length_c   1.000
_cell.angle_alpha   90.00
_cell.angle_beta   90.00
_cell.angle_gamma   90.00
#
_symmetry.space_group_name_H-M   'P 1'
#
loop_
_entity.id
_entity.type
_entity.pdbx_description
1 polymer ?
#
loop_
_entity_poly.entity_id
_entity_poly.type
_entity_poly.pdbx_seq_one_letter_code
_entity_poly.pdbx_strand_id
1 'polypeptide(L)'
;MALDKVLSISGKPGLYKLVTQTRSGFLAESLTDNKRISVGIQQNVSILSEIAIYTLSEEVPLKSVFKKISDKENGKETSISHKAPKVELEEYFFDVLPDYDEDRVYASDIKKVISWYNLLQKNNLLEFEDEKKPAKKAKASKKAASKEEE
;
A
#
# COMPACT_ATOMS: atom_id res chain seq x y z
N MET A 1 5.54 13.06 -5.25
CA MET A 1 6.87 13.09 -4.59
C MET A 1 7.06 12.13 -3.41
N ALA A 2 6.02 11.61 -2.74
CA ALA A 2 6.21 10.48 -1.82
C ALA A 2 6.12 9.10 -2.52
N LEU A 3 5.14 8.91 -3.40
CA LEU A 3 4.84 7.61 -4.04
C LEU A 3 5.82 7.21 -5.14
N ASP A 4 6.49 8.18 -5.79
CA ASP A 4 7.41 7.96 -6.92
C ASP A 4 8.67 7.17 -6.52
N LYS A 5 8.94 7.09 -5.21
CA LYS A 5 10.04 6.31 -4.63
C LYS A 5 9.55 5.07 -3.87
N VAL A 6 8.26 4.75 -3.94
CA VAL A 6 7.68 3.56 -3.32
C VAL A 6 7.41 2.51 -4.38
N LEU A 7 7.88 1.31 -4.09
CA LEU A 7 7.93 0.16 -4.99
C LEU A 7 7.10 -0.98 -4.40
N SER A 8 6.33 -1.61 -5.28
CA SER A 8 5.81 -2.96 -5.07
C SER A 8 6.69 -3.96 -5.83
N ILE A 9 7.06 -5.06 -5.17
CA ILE A 9 7.90 -6.10 -5.77
C ILE A 9 7.09 -7.38 -5.81
N SER A 10 6.88 -7.92 -7.00
CA SER A 10 6.13 -9.16 -7.16
C SER A 10 6.80 -10.31 -6.40
N GLY A 11 6.00 -11.12 -5.69
CA GLY A 11 6.48 -12.21 -4.85
C GLY A 11 7.04 -11.79 -3.49
N LYS A 12 7.12 -10.50 -3.17
CA LYS A 12 7.51 -10.01 -1.84
C LYS A 12 6.37 -9.24 -1.18
N PRO A 13 6.07 -9.51 0.11
CA PRO A 13 4.99 -8.83 0.80
C PRO A 13 5.36 -7.40 1.19
N GLY A 14 4.38 -6.50 1.13
CA GLY A 14 4.51 -5.12 1.58
C GLY A 14 5.00 -4.16 0.50
N LEU A 15 5.57 -3.04 0.94
CA LEU A 15 6.08 -1.97 0.10
C LEU A 15 7.52 -1.65 0.46
N TYR A 16 8.26 -1.14 -0.52
CA TYR A 16 9.67 -0.86 -0.41
C TYR A 16 9.97 0.56 -0.89
N LYS A 17 10.82 1.28 -0.17
CA LYS A 17 11.35 2.57 -0.60
C LYS A 17 12.60 2.36 -1.43
N LEU A 18 12.67 2.95 -2.61
CA LEU A 18 13.90 3.00 -3.41
C LEU A 18 14.97 3.81 -2.66
N VAL A 19 16.10 3.17 -2.35
CA VAL A 19 17.25 3.82 -1.69
C VAL A 19 18.25 4.29 -2.74
N THR A 20 18.67 3.38 -3.62
CA THR A 20 19.59 3.70 -4.72
C THR A 20 19.47 2.68 -5.85
N GLN A 21 19.81 3.10 -7.06
CA GLN A 21 19.91 2.21 -8.21
C GLN A 21 21.33 1.65 -8.29
N THR A 22 21.45 0.35 -8.61
CA THR A 22 22.73 -0.34 -8.77
C THR A 22 22.86 -0.87 -10.19
N ARG A 23 24.06 -1.30 -10.59
CA ARG A 23 24.28 -1.89 -11.92
C ARG A 23 23.45 -3.16 -12.17
N SER A 24 23.12 -3.89 -11.11
CA SER A 24 22.38 -5.16 -11.17
C SER A 24 20.89 -5.01 -10.83
N GLY A 25 20.43 -3.80 -10.50
CA GLY A 25 19.05 -3.52 -10.14
C GLY A 25 18.94 -2.32 -9.20
N PHE A 26 18.40 -2.52 -8.01
CA PHE A 26 18.20 -1.45 -7.04
C PHE A 26 18.24 -1.97 -5.60
N LEU A 27 18.71 -1.10 -4.72
CA LEU A 27 18.65 -1.28 -3.27
C LEU A 27 17.35 -0.66 -2.78
N ALA A 28 16.50 -1.46 -2.15
CA ALA A 28 15.23 -1.02 -1.62
C ALA A 28 15.15 -1.29 -0.11
N GLU A 29 14.47 -0.42 0.62
CA GLU A 29 14.26 -0.54 2.07
C GLU A 29 12.79 -0.83 2.34
N SER A 30 12.51 -1.92 3.05
CA SER A 30 11.15 -2.33 3.38
C SER A 30 10.49 -1.34 4.34
N LEU A 31 9.27 -0.92 4.04
CA LEU A 31 8.48 -0.01 4.87
C LEU A 31 7.89 -0.70 6.12
N THR A 32 7.97 -2.02 6.23
CA THR A 32 7.43 -2.78 7.36
C THR A 32 8.48 -2.95 8.46
N ASP A 33 9.70 -3.33 8.09
CA ASP A 33 10.77 -3.71 9.01
C ASP A 33 12.05 -2.87 8.87
N ASN A 34 12.10 -1.91 7.95
CA ASN A 34 13.26 -1.05 7.65
C ASN A 34 14.51 -1.85 7.23
N LYS A 35 14.35 -3.11 6.79
CA LYS A 35 15.45 -3.90 6.27
C LYS A 35 15.71 -3.56 4.81
N ARG A 36 17.00 -3.50 4.46
CA ARG A 36 17.44 -3.29 3.08
C ARG A 36 17.53 -4.60 2.34
N ILE A 37 17.05 -4.62 1.11
CA ILE A 37 17.12 -5.76 0.21
C ILE A 37 17.68 -5.31 -1.14
N SER A 38 18.51 -6.16 -1.73
CA SER A 38 18.89 -6.00 -3.13
C SER A 38 17.82 -6.64 -4.00
N VAL A 39 17.32 -5.90 -4.96
CA VAL A 39 16.32 -6.35 -5.93
C VAL A 39 16.99 -6.34 -7.29
N GLY A 40 16.96 -7.49 -7.96
CA GLY A 40 17.55 -7.64 -9.29
C GLY A 40 16.64 -7.04 -10.37
N ILE A 41 17.24 -6.61 -11.48
CA ILE A 41 16.52 -6.08 -12.66
C ILE A 41 15.48 -7.06 -13.24
N GLN A 42 15.70 -8.37 -13.06
CA GLN A 42 14.80 -9.42 -13.55
C GLN A 42 13.51 -9.54 -12.71
N GLN A 43 13.43 -8.92 -11.54
CA GLN A 43 12.21 -8.95 -10.72
C GLN A 43 11.21 -7.95 -11.26
N ASN A 44 9.95 -8.36 -11.31
CA ASN A 44 8.84 -7.48 -11.68
C ASN A 44 8.58 -6.48 -10.55
N VAL A 45 8.92 -5.22 -10.81
CA VAL A 45 8.79 -4.12 -9.85
C VAL A 45 7.91 -3.04 -10.45
N SER A 46 6.95 -2.61 -9.65
CA SER A 46 5.99 -1.58 -10.03
C SER A 46 6.17 -0.39 -9.11
N ILE A 47 6.32 0.80 -9.68
CA ILE A 47 6.37 2.05 -8.93
C ILE A 47 4.92 2.45 -8.62
N LEU A 48 4.61 2.78 -7.37
CA LEU A 48 3.22 3.07 -6.98
C LEU A 48 2.62 4.28 -7.71
N SER A 49 3.46 5.23 -8.14
CA SER A 49 3.04 6.39 -8.93
C SER A 49 2.60 6.04 -10.36
N GLU A 50 3.04 4.91 -10.90
CA GLU A 50 2.72 4.45 -12.26
C GLU A 50 1.51 3.51 -12.30
N ILE A 51 1.02 3.08 -11.14
CA ILE A 51 -0.14 2.20 -11.04
C ILE A 51 -1.42 3.05 -11.15
N ALA A 52 -2.33 2.60 -12.00
CA ALA A 52 -3.68 3.13 -12.12
C ALA A 52 -4.72 2.02 -11.97
N ILE A 53 -5.93 2.40 -11.56
CA ILE A 53 -7.09 1.53 -11.45
C ILE A 53 -8.02 1.82 -12.63
N TYR A 54 -8.45 0.77 -13.32
CA TYR A 54 -9.40 0.89 -14.41
C TYR A 54 -10.78 1.24 -13.87
N THR A 55 -11.39 2.27 -14.43
CA THR A 55 -12.80 2.59 -14.28
C THR A 55 -13.53 2.33 -15.59
N LEU A 56 -14.86 2.42 -15.56
CA LEU A 56 -15.71 2.25 -16.74
C LEU A 56 -15.41 3.27 -17.86
N SER A 57 -14.83 4.42 -17.51
CA SER A 57 -14.57 5.51 -18.47
C SER A 57 -13.08 5.77 -18.69
N GLU A 58 -12.27 5.75 -17.64
CA GLU A 58 -10.85 6.14 -17.70
C GLU A 58 -9.97 5.38 -16.69
N GLU A 59 -8.66 5.63 -16.72
CA GLU A 59 -7.73 5.10 -15.73
C GLU A 59 -7.49 6.12 -14.62
N VAL A 60 -7.81 5.75 -13.39
CA VAL A 60 -7.62 6.61 -12.22
C VAL A 60 -6.30 6.26 -11.53
N PRO A 61 -5.35 7.21 -11.42
CA PRO A 61 -4.09 6.96 -10.74
C PRO A 61 -4.27 6.54 -9.28
N LEU A 62 -3.42 5.64 -8.80
CA LEU A 62 -3.50 5.10 -7.44
C LEU A 62 -3.39 6.21 -6.37
N LYS A 63 -2.65 7.30 -6.65
CA LYS A 63 -2.60 8.50 -5.79
C LYS A 63 -4.00 9.07 -5.52
N SER A 64 -4.83 9.17 -6.56
CA SER A 64 -6.19 9.72 -6.46
C SER A 64 -7.10 8.76 -5.70
N VAL A 65 -6.96 7.46 -5.90
CA VAL A 65 -7.70 6.44 -5.15
C VAL A 65 -7.34 6.51 -3.66
N PHE A 66 -6.06 6.60 -3.31
CA PHE A 66 -5.64 6.77 -1.92
C PHE A 66 -6.16 8.07 -1.29
N LYS A 67 -6.28 9.16 -2.06
CA LYS A 67 -6.91 10.40 -1.58
C LYS A 67 -8.38 10.16 -1.24
N LYS A 68 -9.16 9.53 -2.13
CA LYS A 68 -10.56 9.17 -1.88
C LYS A 68 -10.74 8.28 -0.64
N ILE A 69 -9.85 7.29 -0.46
CA ILE A 69 -9.82 6.44 0.75
C ILE A 69 -9.55 7.29 1.99
N SER A 70 -8.57 8.19 1.92
CA SER A 70 -8.21 9.07 3.04
C SER A 70 -9.35 10.00 3.42
N ASP A 71 -10.04 10.58 2.44
CA ASP A 71 -11.19 11.44 2.65
C ASP A 71 -12.34 10.68 3.34
N LYS A 72 -12.63 9.45 2.89
CA LYS A 72 -13.65 8.57 3.53
C LYS A 72 -13.29 8.24 4.98
N GLU A 73 -12.03 7.92 5.25
CA GLU A 73 -11.55 7.49 6.57
C GLU A 73 -11.08 8.65 7.46
N ASN A 74 -11.22 9.90 7.00
CA ASN A 74 -10.72 11.12 7.66
C ASN A 74 -9.22 11.03 8.03
N GLY A 75 -8.39 10.55 7.12
CA GLY A 75 -6.94 10.42 7.33
C GLY A 75 -6.56 9.30 8.30
N LYS A 76 -7.42 8.31 8.52
CA LYS A 76 -7.12 7.11 9.33
C LYS A 76 -6.84 5.91 8.45
N GLU A 77 -6.41 4.81 9.09
CA GLU A 77 -6.35 3.49 8.45
C GLU A 77 -7.76 3.07 7.99
N THR A 78 -7.82 2.21 6.98
CA THR A 78 -9.10 1.70 6.47
C THR A 78 -9.89 1.00 7.58
N SER A 79 -11.20 1.25 7.62
CA SER A 79 -12.11 0.58 8.55
C SER A 79 -12.17 -0.94 8.32
N ILE A 80 -11.87 -1.39 7.10
CA ILE A 80 -11.80 -2.80 6.74
C ILE A 80 -10.37 -3.36 6.71
N SER A 81 -10.25 -4.67 6.95
CA SER A 81 -8.97 -5.38 6.83
C SER A 81 -8.75 -5.88 5.41
N HIS A 82 -7.51 -5.83 4.92
CA HIS A 82 -7.07 -6.48 3.67
C HIS A 82 -7.25 -8.02 3.67
N LYS A 83 -7.65 -8.62 4.79
CA LYS A 83 -8.02 -10.04 4.93
C LYS A 83 -9.53 -10.29 4.94
N ALA A 84 -10.33 -9.23 4.80
CA ALA A 84 -11.78 -9.35 4.69
C ALA A 84 -12.18 -10.26 3.51
N PRO A 85 -13.38 -10.86 3.56
CA PRO A 85 -13.94 -11.62 2.45
C PRO A 85 -14.07 -10.74 1.20
N LYS A 86 -14.15 -11.40 0.04
CA LYS A 86 -14.24 -10.74 -1.28
C LYS A 86 -15.35 -9.68 -1.34
N VAL A 87 -16.54 -10.04 -0.86
CA VAL A 87 -17.73 -9.17 -0.91
C VAL A 87 -17.51 -7.88 -0.13
N GLU A 88 -17.03 -7.95 1.12
CA GLU A 88 -16.75 -6.76 1.93
C GLU A 88 -15.68 -5.85 1.32
N LEU A 89 -14.68 -6.43 0.64
CA LEU A 89 -13.65 -5.66 -0.04
C LEU A 89 -14.22 -4.91 -1.25
N GLU A 90 -15.07 -5.56 -2.03
CA GLU A 90 -15.71 -4.99 -3.21
C GLU A 90 -16.71 -3.90 -2.80
N GLU A 91 -17.53 -4.12 -1.78
CA GLU A 91 -18.45 -3.11 -1.22
C GLU A 91 -17.69 -1.87 -0.76
N TYR A 92 -16.61 -2.06 0.00
CA TYR A 92 -15.79 -0.94 0.46
C TYR A 92 -15.14 -0.18 -0.71
N PHE A 93 -14.65 -0.90 -1.72
CA PHE A 93 -14.01 -0.29 -2.87
C PHE A 93 -15.02 0.46 -3.75
N PHE A 94 -16.23 -0.08 -3.90
CA PHE A 94 -17.34 0.56 -4.59
C PHE A 94 -17.75 1.87 -3.91
N ASP A 95 -17.82 1.91 -2.58
CA ASP A 95 -18.09 3.17 -1.86
C ASP A 95 -17.02 4.25 -2.12
N VAL A 96 -15.76 3.85 -2.33
CA VAL A 96 -14.63 4.77 -2.56
C VAL A 96 -14.56 5.20 -4.02
N LEU A 97 -14.77 4.26 -4.94
CA LEU A 97 -14.64 4.42 -6.38
C LEU A 97 -15.80 3.67 -7.06
N PRO A 98 -17.02 4.21 -7.09
CA PRO A 98 -18.23 3.49 -7.54
C PRO A 98 -18.23 3.15 -9.04
N ASP A 99 -17.31 3.74 -9.80
CA ASP A 99 -17.14 3.59 -11.23
C ASP A 99 -15.99 2.64 -11.62
N TYR A 100 -15.44 1.89 -10.67
CA TYR A 100 -14.36 0.94 -10.96
C TYR A 100 -14.83 -0.22 -11.86
N ASP A 101 -13.93 -0.70 -12.71
CA ASP A 101 -14.21 -1.82 -13.62
C ASP A 101 -14.04 -3.17 -12.87
N GLU A 102 -15.16 -3.79 -12.49
CA GLU A 102 -15.19 -5.06 -11.75
C GLU A 102 -14.57 -6.25 -12.52
N ASP A 103 -14.57 -6.20 -13.86
CA ASP A 103 -14.02 -7.27 -14.69
C ASP A 103 -12.48 -7.20 -14.76
N ARG A 104 -11.92 -5.99 -14.61
CA ARG A 104 -10.46 -5.75 -14.65
C ARG A 104 -9.83 -5.62 -13.28
N VAL A 105 -10.57 -5.16 -12.28
CA VAL A 105 -10.07 -4.94 -10.93
C VAL A 105 -10.44 -6.12 -10.07
N TYR A 106 -9.52 -7.07 -9.94
CA TYR A 106 -9.76 -8.26 -9.14
C TYR A 106 -9.73 -7.93 -7.64
N ALA A 107 -10.44 -8.74 -6.84
CA ALA A 107 -10.40 -8.65 -5.39
C ALA A 107 -8.98 -8.72 -4.80
N SER A 108 -8.04 -9.40 -5.47
CA SER A 108 -6.62 -9.40 -5.08
C SER A 108 -5.96 -8.03 -5.18
N ASP A 109 -6.36 -7.22 -6.15
CA ASP A 109 -5.82 -5.88 -6.34
C ASP A 109 -6.43 -4.93 -5.32
N ILE A 110 -7.73 -5.05 -5.03
CA ILE A 110 -8.38 -4.34 -3.92
C ILE A 110 -7.67 -4.64 -2.58
N LYS A 111 -7.35 -5.92 -2.31
CA LYS A 111 -6.57 -6.32 -1.12
C LYS A 111 -5.20 -5.63 -1.07
N LYS A 112 -4.50 -5.56 -2.20
CA LYS A 112 -3.20 -4.87 -2.29
C LYS A 112 -3.36 -3.39 -2.02
N VAL A 113 -4.33 -2.71 -2.65
CA VAL A 113 -4.60 -1.28 -2.48
C VAL A 113 -4.83 -0.94 -1.00
N ILE A 114 -5.72 -1.69 -0.33
CA ILE A 114 -6.00 -1.48 1.11
C ILE A 114 -4.76 -1.74 1.97
N SER A 115 -4.02 -2.82 1.69
CA SER A 115 -2.79 -3.13 2.41
C SER A 115 -1.74 -2.03 2.26
N TRP A 116 -1.57 -1.52 1.03
CA TRP A 116 -0.64 -0.45 0.70
C TRP A 116 -1.03 0.87 1.35
N TYR A 117 -2.30 1.27 1.25
CA TYR A 117 -2.81 2.47 1.92
C TYR A 117 -2.51 2.45 3.41
N ASN A 118 -2.84 1.36 4.11
CA ASN A 118 -2.59 1.22 5.54
C ASN A 118 -1.11 1.27 5.88
N LEU A 119 -0.25 0.65 5.07
CA LEU A 119 1.20 0.67 5.28
C LEU A 119 1.79 2.07 5.07
N LEU A 120 1.30 2.79 4.05
CA LEU A 120 1.73 4.17 3.77
C LEU A 120 1.24 5.13 4.87
N GLN A 121 0.01 4.98 5.35
CA GLN A 121 -0.54 5.78 6.45
C GLN A 121 0.26 5.56 7.74
N LYS A 122 0.57 4.30 8.10
CA LYS A 122 1.41 3.97 9.26
C LYS A 122 2.79 4.62 9.23
N ASN A 123 3.34 4.77 8.03
CA ASN A 123 4.66 5.37 7.83
C ASN A 123 4.60 6.89 7.58
N ASN A 124 3.41 7.51 7.63
CA ASN A 124 3.19 8.92 7.27
C ASN A 124 3.77 9.27 5.88
N LEU A 125 3.61 8.36 4.92
CA LEU A 125 4.09 8.54 3.53
C LEU A 125 2.96 8.95 2.57
N LEU A 126 1.74 9.06 3.07
CA LEU A 126 0.62 9.66 2.34
C LEU A 126 0.66 11.17 2.54
N GLU A 127 1.57 11.82 1.82
CA GLU A 127 1.63 13.28 1.73
C GLU A 127 0.67 13.70 0.61
N PHE A 128 -0.60 13.87 0.98
CA PHE A 128 -1.54 14.61 0.16
C PHE A 128 -1.23 16.09 0.37
N GLU A 129 -1.12 16.88 -0.71
CA GLU A 129 -0.76 18.31 -0.61
C GLU A 129 -1.79 19.15 0.18
N ASP A 130 -2.89 18.55 0.62
CA ASP A 130 -3.90 19.13 1.48
C ASP A 130 -3.86 18.45 2.87
N GLU A 131 -3.59 19.24 3.91
CA GLU A 131 -3.58 18.90 5.35
C GLU A 131 -2.32 18.26 5.97
N LYS A 132 -1.43 19.13 6.44
CA LYS A 132 -0.57 18.89 7.62
C LYS A 132 -1.42 18.45 8.83
N LYS A 133 -1.38 17.16 9.21
CA LYS A 133 -1.62 16.74 10.59
C LYS A 133 -0.54 15.75 11.07
N PRO A 134 0.12 15.99 12.22
CA PRO A 134 1.21 15.16 12.70
C PRO A 134 0.67 13.97 13.52
N ALA A 135 0.73 12.75 13.00
CA ALA A 135 0.37 11.56 13.77
C ALA A 135 1.64 10.81 14.25
N LYS A 136 1.92 11.01 15.54
CA LYS A 136 2.98 10.39 16.34
C LYS A 136 3.05 8.87 16.16
N LYS A 137 4.29 8.40 15.95
CA LYS A 137 4.74 7.02 16.10
C LYS A 137 4.31 6.42 17.45
N ALA A 138 3.68 5.25 17.42
CA ALA A 138 3.72 4.27 18.51
C ALA A 138 4.23 2.94 17.94
N LYS A 139 5.55 2.76 17.94
CA LYS A 139 6.19 1.44 17.85
C LYS A 139 6.06 0.76 19.22
N ALA A 140 5.46 -0.42 19.26
CA ALA A 140 5.81 -1.45 20.23
C ALA A 140 5.52 -2.83 19.63
N SER A 141 6.46 -3.32 18.82
CA SER A 141 6.63 -4.75 18.60
C SER A 141 7.26 -5.36 19.86
N LYS A 142 6.65 -6.41 20.43
CA LYS A 142 7.42 -7.58 20.89
C LYS A 142 6.52 -8.82 20.92
N LYS A 143 6.80 -9.70 19.97
CA LYS A 143 6.41 -11.10 19.89
C LYS A 143 7.63 -11.92 20.36
N ALA A 144 7.45 -12.78 21.37
CA ALA A 144 8.26 -13.96 21.69
C ALA A 144 7.49 -14.71 22.81
N ALA A 145 6.69 -15.74 22.52
CA ALA A 145 7.05 -17.14 22.21
C ALA A 145 7.36 -18.00 23.45
N SER A 146 6.54 -19.06 23.62
CA SER A 146 6.82 -20.43 24.15
C SER A 146 7.21 -20.60 25.64
N LYS A 147 6.95 -21.69 26.39
CA LYS A 147 6.27 -23.01 26.27
C LYS A 147 6.54 -23.74 27.62
N GLU A 148 5.56 -24.53 28.12
CA GLU A 148 5.62 -25.66 29.10
C GLU A 148 6.31 -25.57 30.49
N GLU A 149 5.76 -26.41 31.40
CA GLU A 149 6.20 -26.93 32.72
C GLU A 149 6.12 -26.01 33.96
N GLU A 150 5.12 -26.22 34.82
CA GLU A 150 5.13 -27.19 35.94
C GLU A 150 3.71 -27.74 36.18
#